data_AF-A0A0S7EI40-F1
#
_entry.id   AF-A0A0S7EI40-F1
#
_cell.length_a   1.000
_cell.length_b   1.000
_cell.length_c   1.000
_cell.angle_alpha   90.00
_cell.angle_beta   90.00
_cell.angle_gamma   90.00
#
_symmetry.space_group_name_H-M   'P 1'
#
loop_
_entity.id
_entity.type
_entity.pdbx_description
1 polymer ?
#
loop_
_entity_poly.entity_id
_entity_poly.type
_entity_poly.pdbx_seq_one_letter_code
_entity_poly.pdbx_strand_id
1 'polypeptide(L)'
;MKKITFMVLGMAAMVAVACGEKKETAKEGEATTTEVEAPAKEEAPAASGYDAVLDKYEKIADEHIALMKKVQAGDTAALTDATKVSEELMKIAEELQKTDPSTITKEQTARFQAIAEKYQKALKP
;
A
#
# COMPACT_ATOMS: atom_id res chain seq x y z
N MET A 1 -9.07 17.46 34.33
CA MET A 1 -9.57 18.85 34.20
C MET A 1 -8.42 19.80 33.89
N LYS A 2 -8.12 20.00 32.60
CA LYS A 2 -7.39 21.18 32.10
C LYS A 2 -8.12 21.64 30.84
N LYS A 3 -8.32 22.94 30.76
CA LYS A 3 -9.46 23.62 30.12
C LYS A 3 -9.27 23.65 28.60
N ILE A 4 -10.30 23.22 27.90
CA ILE A 4 -10.43 23.28 26.44
C ILE A 4 -10.78 24.74 26.10
N THR A 5 -9.83 25.47 25.53
CA THR A 5 -10.11 26.76 24.90
C THR A 5 -10.52 26.49 23.46
N PHE A 6 -11.82 26.29 23.25
CA PHE A 6 -12.50 26.47 21.98
C PHE A 6 -12.43 27.96 21.62
N MET A 7 -11.73 28.31 20.54
CA MET A 7 -11.88 29.63 19.91
C MET A 7 -12.19 29.43 18.42
N VAL A 8 -13.49 29.41 18.14
CA VAL A 8 -14.08 29.52 16.81
C VAL A 8 -14.03 30.99 16.38
N LEU A 9 -13.38 31.24 15.24
CA LEU A 9 -13.62 32.39 14.34
C LEU A 9 -12.87 32.02 13.05
N GLY A 10 -13.51 31.70 11.94
CA GLY A 10 -14.52 32.50 11.26
C GLY A 10 -13.85 33.19 10.08
N MET A 11 -13.75 32.50 8.93
CA MET A 11 -13.55 33.17 7.65
C MET A 11 -14.11 32.29 6.51
N ALA A 12 -15.38 32.53 6.21
CA ALA A 12 -15.95 32.24 4.91
C ALA A 12 -15.73 33.47 4.03
N ALA A 13 -15.08 33.31 2.88
CA ALA A 13 -15.33 34.12 1.68
C ALA A 13 -14.66 33.48 0.46
N MET A 14 -15.47 33.33 -0.57
CA MET A 14 -15.24 32.70 -1.85
C MET A 14 -14.24 33.46 -2.74
N VAL A 15 -13.50 32.75 -3.60
CA VAL A 15 -13.20 33.23 -4.96
C VAL A 15 -13.32 32.06 -5.93
N ALA A 16 -14.33 32.12 -6.78
CA ALA A 16 -14.45 31.32 -7.97
C ALA A 16 -13.44 31.81 -9.02
N VAL A 17 -12.68 30.88 -9.59
CA VAL A 17 -11.85 31.06 -10.79
C VAL A 17 -12.33 29.98 -11.77
N ALA A 18 -13.24 30.30 -12.71
CA ALA A 18 -13.04 30.97 -13.99
C ALA A 18 -12.48 30.04 -15.10
N CYS A 19 -13.31 29.90 -16.15
CA CYS A 19 -13.09 29.38 -17.50
C CYS A 19 -12.84 27.88 -17.73
N GLY A 20 -13.93 27.11 -17.68
CA GLY A 20 -14.11 25.94 -18.55
C GLY A 20 -15.13 26.27 -19.65
N GLU A 21 -14.65 26.59 -20.84
CA GLU A 21 -15.46 26.64 -22.07
C GLU A 21 -15.15 25.39 -22.92
N LYS A 22 -16.16 24.52 -23.08
CA LYS A 22 -16.58 23.93 -24.38
C LYS A 22 -17.69 22.89 -24.19
N LYS A 23 -18.92 23.38 -24.39
CA LYS A 23 -19.95 22.93 -25.35
C LYS A 23 -20.27 21.42 -25.47
N GLU A 24 -21.54 21.16 -25.13
CA GLU A 24 -22.43 20.01 -25.38
C GLU A 24 -22.16 19.14 -26.62
N THR A 25 -22.44 17.83 -26.52
CA THR A 25 -23.52 17.18 -27.32
C THR A 25 -23.92 15.83 -26.71
N ALA A 26 -25.23 15.58 -26.63
CA ALA A 26 -25.85 14.32 -26.25
C ALA A 26 -25.82 13.28 -27.39
N LYS A 27 -25.79 11.98 -27.04
CA LYS A 27 -26.56 10.95 -27.77
C LYS A 27 -26.76 9.69 -26.91
N GLU A 28 -28.03 9.34 -26.72
CA GLU A 28 -28.50 8.01 -26.32
C GLU A 28 -28.00 6.92 -27.27
N GLY A 29 -27.94 5.69 -26.77
CA GLY A 29 -28.39 4.56 -27.56
C GLY A 29 -27.53 3.30 -27.51
N GLU A 30 -28.16 2.27 -26.97
CA GLU A 30 -28.05 0.85 -27.33
C GLU A 30 -27.07 -0.06 -26.58
N ALA A 31 -27.73 -1.05 -25.97
CA ALA A 31 -27.22 -2.28 -25.43
C ALA A 31 -26.60 -3.17 -26.51
N THR A 32 -25.56 -3.91 -26.14
CA THR A 32 -25.32 -5.26 -26.66
C THR A 32 -24.47 -6.04 -25.66
N THR A 33 -25.09 -7.12 -25.18
CA THR A 33 -24.50 -8.26 -24.48
C THR A 33 -23.42 -8.93 -25.33
N THR A 34 -22.24 -9.15 -24.75
CA THR A 34 -21.29 -10.22 -25.12
C THR A 34 -20.52 -10.54 -23.85
N GLU A 35 -20.92 -11.57 -23.10
CA GLU A 35 -20.38 -12.93 -23.13
C GLU A 35 -18.88 -13.02 -22.78
N VAL A 36 -18.65 -13.42 -21.52
CA VAL A 36 -17.59 -14.30 -21.00
C VAL A 36 -16.24 -14.30 -21.74
N GLU A 37 -15.25 -13.69 -21.11
CA GLU A 37 -13.96 -14.36 -20.91
C GLU A 37 -13.61 -14.27 -19.43
N ALA A 38 -13.56 -15.45 -18.78
CA ALA A 38 -12.84 -15.58 -17.53
C ALA A 38 -11.38 -15.23 -17.81
N PRO A 39 -10.74 -14.32 -17.05
CA PRO A 39 -9.31 -14.15 -17.19
C PRO A 39 -8.68 -15.49 -16.82
N ALA A 40 -8.05 -16.11 -17.82
CA ALA A 40 -7.11 -17.19 -17.63
C ALA A 40 -6.22 -16.78 -16.46
N LYS A 41 -6.10 -17.66 -15.46
CA LYS A 41 -5.16 -17.51 -14.36
C LYS A 41 -3.77 -17.54 -14.98
N GLU A 42 -3.31 -16.37 -15.37
CA GLU A 42 -1.95 -16.10 -15.80
C GLU A 42 -1.09 -16.51 -14.61
N GLU A 43 -0.43 -17.67 -14.72
CA GLU A 43 0.64 -18.03 -13.81
C GLU A 43 1.67 -16.93 -13.97
N ALA A 44 1.69 -16.02 -12.98
CA ALA A 44 2.61 -14.91 -12.95
C ALA A 44 4.01 -15.46 -13.24
N PRO A 45 4.73 -14.93 -14.25
CA PRO A 45 6.09 -15.35 -14.50
C PRO A 45 6.86 -15.25 -13.18
N ALA A 46 7.66 -16.26 -12.86
CA ALA A 46 8.49 -16.26 -11.65
C ALA A 46 9.15 -14.88 -11.55
N ALA A 47 8.72 -14.11 -10.54
CA ALA A 47 9.06 -12.71 -10.44
C ALA A 47 10.59 -12.59 -10.47
N SER A 48 11.10 -11.82 -11.42
CA SER A 48 12.53 -11.55 -11.56
C SER A 48 12.75 -10.06 -11.38
N GLY A 49 13.88 -9.67 -10.79
CA GLY A 49 14.13 -8.27 -10.46
C GLY A 49 13.27 -7.77 -9.29
N TYR A 50 12.79 -6.54 -9.38
CA TYR A 50 12.16 -5.83 -8.24
C TYR A 50 10.88 -6.50 -7.71
N ASP A 51 10.09 -7.16 -8.57
CA ASP A 51 8.91 -7.90 -8.11
C ASP A 51 9.25 -9.05 -7.16
N ALA A 52 10.39 -9.73 -7.36
CA ALA A 52 10.85 -10.76 -6.44
C ALA A 52 11.19 -10.20 -5.05
N VAL A 53 11.76 -8.99 -5.03
CA VAL A 53 12.07 -8.26 -3.80
C VAL A 53 10.77 -7.86 -3.09
N LEU A 54 9.75 -7.43 -3.84
CA LEU A 54 8.42 -7.12 -3.28
C LEU A 54 7.70 -8.35 -2.73
N ASP A 55 7.77 -9.50 -3.42
CA ASP A 55 7.18 -10.75 -2.95
C ASP A 55 7.85 -11.22 -1.65
N LYS A 56 9.18 -11.12 -1.59
CA LYS A 56 9.97 -11.40 -0.39
C LYS A 56 9.63 -10.43 0.75
N TYR A 57 9.47 -9.13 0.44
CA TYR A 57 9.06 -8.12 1.40
C TYR A 57 7.69 -8.42 2.01
N GLU A 58 6.70 -8.73 1.17
CA GLU A 58 5.35 -9.05 1.63
C GLU A 58 5.35 -10.28 2.54
N LYS A 59 6.04 -11.35 2.15
CA LYS A 59 6.13 -12.57 2.96
C LYS A 59 6.76 -12.31 4.34
N ILE A 60 7.89 -11.62 4.38
CA ILE A 60 8.63 -11.36 5.63
C ILE A 60 7.85 -10.36 6.50
N ALA A 61 7.20 -9.36 5.89
CA ALA A 61 6.31 -8.44 6.60
C ALA A 61 5.15 -9.19 7.28
N ASP A 62 4.51 -10.12 6.58
CA ASP A 62 3.41 -10.93 7.12
C ASP A 62 3.85 -11.86 8.25
N GLU A 63 5.02 -12.48 8.10
CA GLU A 63 5.61 -13.31 9.15
C GLU A 63 5.93 -12.49 10.40
N HIS A 64 6.53 -11.31 10.22
CA HIS A 64 6.83 -10.43 11.35
C HIS A 64 5.55 -9.95 12.05
N ILE A 65 4.50 -9.58 11.30
CA ILE A 65 3.19 -9.22 11.87
C ILE A 65 2.63 -10.37 12.71
N ALA A 66 2.70 -11.60 12.20
CA ALA A 66 2.19 -12.77 12.91
C ALA A 66 2.96 -13.02 14.22
N LEU A 67 4.29 -12.91 14.20
CA LEU A 67 5.14 -13.05 15.38
C LEU A 67 4.88 -11.93 16.40
N MET A 68 4.77 -10.69 15.95
CA MET A 68 4.49 -9.56 16.85
C MET A 68 3.12 -9.67 17.52
N LYS A 69 2.11 -10.21 16.84
CA LYS A 69 0.81 -10.52 17.47
C LYS A 69 0.93 -11.58 18.57
N LYS A 70 1.77 -12.60 18.38
CA LYS A 70 2.05 -13.60 19.42
C LYS A 70 2.77 -12.96 20.62
N VAL A 71 3.76 -12.11 20.35
CA VAL A 71 4.48 -11.35 21.40
C VAL A 71 3.52 -10.47 22.19
N GLN A 72 2.61 -9.75 21.51
CA GLN A 72 1.57 -8.94 22.15
C GLN A 72 0.59 -9.79 22.98
N ALA A 73 0.33 -11.04 22.57
CA ALA A 73 -0.46 -12.00 23.33
C ALA A 73 0.30 -12.65 24.50
N GLY A 74 1.59 -12.29 24.72
CA GLY A 74 2.41 -12.76 25.83
C GLY A 74 3.32 -13.94 25.50
N ASP A 75 3.37 -14.41 24.25
CA ASP A 75 4.31 -15.44 23.81
C ASP A 75 5.70 -14.83 23.58
N THR A 76 6.50 -14.81 24.63
CA THR A 76 7.86 -14.25 24.61
C THR A 76 8.86 -15.11 23.84
N ALA A 77 8.54 -16.39 23.57
CA ALA A 77 9.39 -17.24 22.73
C ALA A 77 9.38 -16.77 21.26
N ALA A 78 8.26 -16.18 20.81
CA ALA A 78 8.15 -15.58 19.48
C ALA A 78 9.06 -14.33 19.30
N LEU A 79 9.60 -13.74 20.38
CA LEU A 79 10.44 -12.54 20.30
C LEU A 79 11.77 -12.79 19.60
N THR A 80 12.38 -13.95 19.83
CA THR A 80 13.63 -14.32 19.16
C THR A 80 13.43 -14.43 17.65
N ASP A 81 12.33 -15.06 17.22
CA ASP A 81 12.04 -15.19 15.79
C ASP A 81 11.59 -13.85 15.19
N ALA A 82 10.83 -13.04 15.94
CA ALA A 82 10.48 -11.68 15.50
C ALA A 82 11.74 -10.85 15.23
N THR A 83 12.76 -10.99 16.08
CA THR A 83 14.05 -10.29 15.91
C THR A 83 14.76 -10.72 14.63
N LYS A 84 14.85 -12.04 14.36
CA LYS A 84 15.45 -12.56 13.11
C LYS A 84 14.72 -12.05 11.88
N VAL A 85 13.39 -12.12 11.89
CA VAL A 85 12.57 -11.66 10.75
C VAL A 85 12.71 -10.14 10.57
N SER A 86 12.84 -9.37 11.66
CA SER A 86 13.16 -7.94 11.58
C SER A 86 14.53 -7.66 10.96
N GLU A 87 15.54 -8.50 11.18
CA GLU A 87 16.83 -8.40 10.48
C GLU A 87 16.69 -8.67 8.97
N GLU A 88 15.83 -9.62 8.58
CA GLU A 88 15.55 -9.86 7.17
C GLU A 88 14.81 -8.69 6.50
N LEU A 89 13.90 -8.02 7.22
CA LEU A 89 13.28 -6.77 6.76
C LEU A 89 14.33 -5.67 6.50
N MET A 90 15.37 -5.57 7.35
CA MET A 90 16.47 -4.62 7.11
C MET A 90 17.28 -5.00 5.85
N LYS A 91 17.55 -6.29 5.63
CA LYS A 91 18.24 -6.76 4.41
C LYS A 91 17.43 -6.45 3.15
N ILE A 92 16.11 -6.58 3.20
CA ILE A 92 15.23 -6.17 2.08
C ILE A 92 15.35 -4.66 1.85
N ALA A 93 15.38 -3.84 2.90
CA ALA A 93 15.58 -2.39 2.75
C ALA A 93 16.90 -2.06 2.04
N GLU A 94 17.97 -2.79 2.33
CA GLU A 94 19.24 -2.66 1.59
C GLU A 94 19.14 -3.11 0.13
N GLU A 95 18.42 -4.20 -0.16
CA GLU A 95 18.15 -4.68 -1.53
C GLU A 95 17.35 -3.64 -2.33
N LEU A 96 16.36 -3.00 -1.71
CA LEU A 96 15.58 -1.91 -2.29
C LEU A 96 16.46 -0.69 -2.60
N GLN A 97 17.40 -0.33 -1.72
CA GLN A 97 18.33 0.79 -1.94
C GLN A 97 19.31 0.54 -3.08
N LYS A 98 19.65 -0.72 -3.36
CA LYS A 98 20.54 -1.11 -4.46
C LYS A 98 19.82 -1.19 -5.81
N THR A 99 18.49 -1.17 -5.80
CA THR A 99 17.69 -1.20 -7.03
C THR A 99 17.77 0.15 -7.74
N ASP A 100 18.01 0.14 -9.05
CA ASP A 100 17.96 1.35 -9.86
C ASP A 100 16.52 1.90 -9.90
N PRO A 101 16.26 3.10 -9.35
CA PRO A 101 14.91 3.66 -9.27
C PRO A 101 14.29 3.94 -10.65
N SER A 102 15.10 4.07 -11.71
CA SER A 102 14.59 4.27 -13.08
C SER A 102 13.94 3.02 -13.67
N THR A 103 14.21 1.85 -13.09
CA THR A 103 13.64 0.56 -13.52
C THR A 103 12.35 0.19 -12.80
N ILE A 104 11.94 0.97 -11.80
CA ILE A 104 10.77 0.70 -10.98
C ILE A 104 9.51 1.31 -11.64
N THR A 105 8.51 0.47 -11.87
CA THR A 105 7.22 0.90 -12.42
C THR A 105 6.32 1.56 -11.37
N LYS A 106 5.26 2.24 -11.83
CA LYS A 106 4.28 2.84 -10.91
C LYS A 106 3.51 1.77 -10.14
N GLU A 107 3.20 0.66 -10.79
CA GLU A 107 2.51 -0.50 -10.23
C GLU A 107 3.35 -1.13 -9.11
N GLN A 108 4.65 -1.32 -9.35
CA GLN A 108 5.59 -1.81 -8.35
C GLN A 108 5.74 -0.84 -7.16
N THR A 109 5.77 0.47 -7.43
CA THR A 109 5.77 1.48 -6.36
C THR A 109 4.50 1.42 -5.52
N ALA A 110 3.34 1.27 -6.16
CA ALA A 110 2.06 1.13 -5.48
C ALA A 110 1.99 -0.17 -4.64
N ARG A 111 2.53 -1.29 -5.16
CA ARG A 111 2.67 -2.55 -4.41
C ARG A 111 3.53 -2.35 -3.17
N PHE A 112 4.69 -1.72 -3.29
CA PHE A 112 5.56 -1.42 -2.15
C PHE A 112 4.82 -0.60 -1.08
N GLN A 113 4.12 0.47 -1.48
CA GLN A 113 3.35 1.30 -0.56
C GLN A 113 2.24 0.51 0.13
N ALA A 114 1.52 -0.34 -0.60
CA ALA A 114 0.46 -1.17 -0.04
C ALA A 114 0.99 -2.14 1.03
N ILE A 115 2.14 -2.78 0.78
CA ILE A 115 2.79 -3.67 1.76
C ILE A 115 3.23 -2.86 3.00
N ALA A 116 3.87 -1.71 2.79
CA ALA A 116 4.32 -0.85 3.88
C ALA A 116 3.15 -0.33 4.74
N GLU A 117 2.06 0.09 4.13
CA GLU A 117 0.85 0.51 4.83
C GLU A 117 0.20 -0.64 5.61
N LYS A 118 0.08 -1.83 5.01
CA LYS A 118 -0.44 -3.04 5.67
C LYS A 118 0.39 -3.32 6.92
N TYR A 119 1.70 -3.30 6.79
CA TYR A 119 2.64 -3.53 7.88
C TYR A 119 2.50 -2.49 9.01
N GLN A 120 2.48 -1.19 8.67
CA GLN A 120 2.29 -0.13 9.66
C GLN A 120 0.93 -0.21 10.38
N LYS A 121 -0.15 -0.50 9.65
CA LYS A 121 -1.49 -0.66 10.23
C LYS A 121 -1.55 -1.85 11.19
N ALA A 122 -0.90 -2.96 10.84
CA ALA A 122 -0.92 -4.17 11.64
C ALA A 122 -0.11 -4.10 12.93
N LEU A 123 0.95 -3.27 12.96
CA LEU A 123 1.81 -3.07 14.13
C LEU A 123 1.49 -1.81 14.94
N LYS A 124 0.43 -1.08 14.57
CA LYS A 124 -0.04 0.06 15.36
C LYS A 124 -0.51 -0.45 16.73
N PRO A 125 0.01 0.11 17.84
CA PRO A 125 -0.41 -0.26 19.19
C PRO A 125 -1.84 0.20 19.50
#